data_AF-A0A925W996-F1
#
_entry.id   AF-A0A925W996-F1
#
_cell.length_a   1.000
_cell.length_b   1.000
_cell.length_c   1.000
_cell.angle_alpha   90.00
_cell.angle_beta   90.00
_cell.angle_gamma   90.00
#
_symmetry.space_group_name_H-M   'P 1'
#
loop_
_entity.id
_entity.type
_entity.pdbx_description
1 polymer ?
#
loop_
_entity_poly.entity_id
_entity_poly.type
_entity_poly.pdbx_seq_one_letter_code
_entity_poly.pdbx_strand_id
1 'polypeptide(L)'
;MRGRIAVACAAVALVAGCSAPEPATSAAPAPVPAGPNAEDTVCQEFTDTGSLARRTAEALEQMPVLPAAIALVLLNTRGIASTPGVENPVLAAAQAELVAAIDDLDAQGKALLGPDGNPAQDTVQLDAARILAAVEEIERVCGGRVA
;
A
#
# COMPACT_ATOMS: atom_id res chain seq x y z
N MET A 1 29.79 21.06 -19.27
CA MET A 1 31.16 20.50 -19.24
C MET A 1 31.01 18.99 -19.07
N ARG A 2 31.06 18.23 -20.17
CA ARG A 2 32.13 17.26 -20.51
C ARG A 2 32.51 16.31 -19.36
N GLY A 3 32.13 15.04 -19.51
CA GLY A 3 32.64 13.92 -18.71
C GLY A 3 32.24 12.59 -19.31
N ARG A 4 32.87 12.22 -20.44
CA ARG A 4 32.76 10.90 -21.07
C ARG A 4 33.60 9.91 -20.25
N ILE A 5 33.02 8.83 -19.75
CA ILE A 5 33.78 7.65 -19.30
C ILE A 5 33.51 6.55 -20.32
N ALA A 6 34.45 6.42 -21.25
CA ALA A 6 34.57 5.29 -22.15
C ALA A 6 35.24 4.16 -21.36
N VAL A 7 34.51 3.07 -21.11
CA VAL A 7 35.15 1.79 -20.76
C VAL A 7 35.19 0.97 -22.04
N ALA A 8 36.38 0.94 -22.62
CA ALA A 8 36.74 0.15 -23.77
C ALA A 8 36.81 -1.33 -23.35
N CYS A 9 35.88 -2.15 -23.85
CA CYS A 9 36.07 -3.60 -23.83
C CYS A 9 37.04 -3.97 -24.95
N ALA A 10 38.15 -4.56 -24.51
CA ALA A 10 39.26 -5.01 -25.33
C ALA A 10 38.81 -6.00 -26.41
N ALA A 11 39.48 -5.87 -27.55
CA ALA A 11 39.40 -6.75 -28.69
C ALA A 11 39.85 -8.18 -28.35
N VAL A 12 39.06 -9.17 -28.79
CA VAL A 12 39.55 -10.50 -29.10
C VAL A 12 39.23 -10.74 -30.58
N ALA A 13 40.26 -10.72 -31.40
CA ALA A 13 40.23 -11.15 -32.79
C ALA A 13 40.62 -12.63 -32.85
N LEU A 14 39.86 -13.45 -33.58
CA LEU A 14 40.32 -14.52 -34.49
C LEU A 14 39.14 -15.45 -34.85
N VAL A 15 38.83 -15.52 -36.15
CA VAL A 15 38.77 -16.72 -37.02
C VAL A 15 37.78 -16.46 -38.17
N ALA A 16 38.27 -16.76 -39.37
CA ALA A 16 37.67 -16.52 -40.69
C ALA A 16 36.23 -17.03 -40.86
N GLY A 17 35.42 -16.22 -41.54
CA GLY A 17 34.09 -16.55 -42.03
C GLY A 17 33.44 -15.32 -42.65
N CYS A 18 33.44 -15.23 -43.98
CA CYS A 18 32.75 -14.17 -44.73
C CYS A 18 31.24 -14.29 -44.50
N SER A 19 30.67 -13.41 -43.68
CA SER A 19 29.25 -13.03 -43.73
C SER A 19 29.17 -11.63 -43.14
N ALA A 20 28.97 -10.63 -44.00
CA ALA A 20 28.74 -9.26 -43.53
C ALA A 20 27.43 -9.27 -42.71
N PRO A 21 27.46 -8.89 -41.42
CA PRO A 21 26.22 -8.65 -40.70
C PRO A 21 25.54 -7.46 -41.36
N GLU A 22 24.29 -7.64 -41.79
CA GLU A 22 23.42 -6.54 -42.16
C GLU A 22 23.46 -5.49 -41.04
N PRO A 23 23.45 -4.18 -41.35
CA PRO A 23 23.40 -3.16 -40.31
C PRO A 23 22.19 -3.47 -39.44
N ALA A 24 22.43 -3.82 -38.18
CA ALA A 24 21.37 -4.01 -37.22
C ALA A 24 20.59 -2.70 -37.18
N THR A 25 19.39 -2.70 -37.79
CA THR A 25 18.39 -1.68 -37.57
C THR A 25 18.28 -1.56 -36.06
N SER A 26 18.73 -0.43 -35.53
CA SER A 26 18.64 -0.11 -34.11
C SER A 26 17.16 -0.13 -33.79
N ALA A 27 16.67 -1.27 -33.28
CA ALA A 27 15.31 -1.40 -32.82
C ALA A 27 15.16 -0.35 -31.72
N ALA A 28 14.22 0.57 -31.91
CA ALA A 28 13.84 1.49 -30.86
C ALA A 28 13.59 0.66 -29.59
N PRO A 29 14.07 1.10 -28.41
CA PRO A 29 13.81 0.38 -27.17
C PRO A 29 12.31 0.12 -27.08
N ALA A 30 11.96 -1.17 -26.92
CA ALA A 30 10.58 -1.55 -26.71
C ALA A 30 10.02 -0.68 -25.56
N PRO A 31 8.80 -0.14 -25.68
CA PRO A 31 8.19 0.59 -24.58
C PRO A 31 8.21 -0.32 -23.36
N VAL A 32 8.92 0.10 -22.31
CA VAL A 32 8.88 -0.58 -21.02
C VAL A 32 7.41 -0.50 -20.58
N PRO A 33 6.73 -1.63 -20.32
CA PRO A 33 5.38 -1.58 -19.81
C PRO A 33 5.39 -0.70 -18.56
N ALA A 34 4.53 0.31 -18.53
CA ALA A 34 4.31 1.06 -17.31
C ALA A 34 3.91 0.04 -16.23
N GLY A 35 4.60 0.06 -15.09
CA GLY A 35 4.17 -0.72 -13.93
C GLY A 35 2.74 -0.35 -13.54
N PRO A 36 2.07 -1.16 -12.70
CA PRO A 36 0.74 -0.79 -12.20
C PRO A 36 0.82 0.62 -11.59
N ASN A 37 -0.15 1.48 -11.90
CA ASN A 37 -0.23 2.78 -11.26
C ASN A 37 -0.52 2.57 -9.75
N ALA A 38 -0.24 3.60 -8.94
CA ALA A 38 -0.36 3.50 -7.50
C ALA A 38 -1.80 3.16 -7.07
N GLU A 39 -2.81 3.67 -7.77
CA GLU A 39 -4.21 3.37 -7.44
C GLU A 39 -4.59 1.92 -7.68
N ASP A 40 -4.13 1.30 -8.77
CA ASP A 40 -4.39 -0.10 -9.08
C ASP A 40 -3.76 -1.00 -8.00
N THR A 41 -2.57 -0.62 -7.53
CA THR A 41 -1.88 -1.33 -6.44
C THR A 41 -2.68 -1.21 -5.13
N VAL A 42 -3.08 0.01 -4.74
CA VAL A 42 -3.89 0.24 -3.53
C VAL A 42 -5.22 -0.52 -3.61
N CYS A 43 -5.91 -0.46 -4.74
CA CYS A 43 -7.20 -1.13 -4.91
C CYS A 43 -7.07 -2.65 -4.91
N GLN A 44 -6.01 -3.20 -5.50
CA GLN A 44 -5.73 -4.63 -5.43
C GLN A 44 -5.41 -5.07 -4.00
N GLU A 45 -4.53 -4.36 -3.30
CA GLU A 45 -4.16 -4.66 -1.91
C GLU A 45 -5.35 -4.52 -0.95
N PHE A 46 -6.23 -3.53 -1.15
CA PHE A 46 -7.49 -3.41 -0.40
C PHE A 46 -8.49 -4.51 -0.74
N THR A 47 -8.54 -5.00 -1.98
CA THR A 47 -9.39 -6.16 -2.31
C THR A 47 -8.91 -7.41 -1.56
N ASP A 48 -7.59 -7.59 -1.48
CA ASP A 48 -6.99 -8.75 -0.81
C ASP A 48 -7.13 -8.66 0.74
N THR A 49 -7.09 -7.45 1.30
CA THR A 49 -6.95 -7.26 2.76
C THR A 49 -8.07 -6.47 3.44
N GLY A 50 -8.93 -5.78 2.70
CA GLY A 50 -10.01 -4.94 3.23
C GLY A 50 -11.04 -5.72 4.06
N SER A 51 -11.25 -7.01 3.71
CA SER A 51 -12.09 -7.91 4.49
C SER A 51 -11.57 -8.14 5.91
N LEU A 52 -10.25 -8.07 6.14
CA LEU A 52 -9.66 -8.13 7.48
C LEU A 52 -10.01 -6.88 8.28
N ALA A 53 -9.78 -5.69 7.70
CA ALA A 53 -10.08 -4.42 8.37
C ALA A 53 -11.56 -4.32 8.77
N ARG A 54 -12.48 -4.73 7.87
CA ARG A 54 -13.91 -4.81 8.16
C ARG A 54 -14.21 -5.78 9.30
N ARG A 55 -13.74 -7.04 9.21
CA ARG A 55 -13.99 -8.05 10.26
C ARG A 55 -13.41 -7.64 11.60
N THR A 56 -12.25 -6.98 11.61
CA THR A 56 -11.66 -6.44 12.82
C THR A 56 -12.58 -5.37 13.41
N ALA A 57 -13.06 -4.42 12.60
CA ALA A 57 -13.97 -3.39 13.08
C ALA A 57 -15.31 -3.96 13.59
N GLU A 58 -15.90 -4.93 12.88
CA GLU A 58 -17.10 -5.65 13.35
C GLU A 58 -16.86 -6.41 14.66
N ALA A 59 -15.67 -6.98 14.86
CA ALA A 59 -15.31 -7.67 16.10
C ALA A 59 -15.11 -6.68 17.27
N LEU A 60 -14.57 -5.49 16.98
CA LEU A 60 -14.42 -4.42 17.96
C LEU A 60 -15.77 -4.00 18.56
N GLU A 61 -16.84 -3.98 17.76
CA GLU A 61 -18.19 -3.63 18.25
C GLU A 61 -18.82 -4.70 19.17
N GLN A 62 -18.33 -5.94 19.12
CA GLN A 62 -18.96 -7.06 19.83
C GLN A 62 -18.33 -7.33 21.20
N MET A 63 -17.05 -7.00 21.38
CA MET A 63 -16.34 -7.35 22.61
C MET A 63 -15.20 -6.38 22.94
N PRO A 64 -14.88 -6.21 24.24
CA PRO A 64 -13.68 -5.50 24.67
C PRO A 64 -12.41 -6.20 24.16
N VAL A 65 -11.40 -5.41 23.82
CA VAL A 65 -10.16 -5.88 23.20
C VAL A 65 -8.92 -5.28 23.87
N LEU A 66 -7.76 -5.89 23.63
CA LEU A 66 -6.47 -5.34 24.00
C LEU A 66 -6.03 -4.30 22.97
N PRO A 67 -5.85 -3.01 23.33
CA PRO A 67 -5.42 -1.98 22.38
C PRO A 67 -4.13 -2.32 21.63
N ALA A 68 -3.16 -2.95 22.31
CA ALA A 68 -1.90 -3.34 21.67
C ALA A 68 -2.11 -4.39 20.54
N ALA A 69 -3.10 -5.27 20.68
CA ALA A 69 -3.41 -6.25 19.63
C ALA A 69 -4.03 -5.57 18.41
N ILE A 70 -4.90 -4.57 18.61
CA ILE A 70 -5.55 -3.84 17.52
C ILE A 70 -4.55 -3.05 16.69
N ALA A 71 -3.60 -2.38 17.34
CA ALA A 71 -2.52 -1.68 16.64
C ALA A 71 -1.71 -2.62 15.71
N LEU A 72 -1.49 -3.87 16.12
CA LEU A 72 -0.80 -4.87 15.31
C LEU A 72 -1.65 -5.37 14.15
N VAL A 73 -2.93 -5.66 14.40
CA VAL A 73 -3.86 -6.17 13.36
C VAL A 73 -4.07 -5.13 12.25
N LEU A 74 -4.14 -3.84 12.60
CA LEU A 74 -4.37 -2.76 11.65
C LEU A 74 -3.08 -2.22 11.00
N LEU A 75 -1.91 -2.78 11.33
CA LEU A 75 -0.63 -2.29 10.83
C LEU A 75 -0.55 -2.35 9.30
N ASN A 76 -0.96 -3.48 8.71
CA ASN A 76 -0.94 -3.64 7.26
C ASN A 76 -1.93 -2.69 6.58
N THR A 77 -3.14 -2.57 7.13
CA THR A 77 -4.17 -1.65 6.64
C THR A 77 -3.68 -0.20 6.61
N ARG A 78 -3.01 0.24 7.69
CA ARG A 78 -2.37 1.57 7.75
C ARG A 78 -1.29 1.72 6.67
N GLY A 79 -0.48 0.68 6.46
CA GLY A 79 0.55 0.66 5.42
C GLY A 79 -0.02 0.91 4.03
N ILE A 80 -1.06 0.17 3.64
CA ILE A 80 -1.74 0.31 2.34
C ILE A 80 -2.42 1.69 2.23
N ALA A 81 -3.10 2.14 3.29
CA ALA A 81 -3.75 3.45 3.31
C ALA A 81 -2.75 4.63 3.24
N SER A 82 -1.48 4.40 3.59
CA SER A 82 -0.43 5.42 3.52
C SER A 82 0.38 5.38 2.22
N THR A 83 0.00 4.53 1.25
CA THR A 83 0.69 4.41 -0.03
C THR A 83 0.65 5.75 -0.80
N PRO A 84 1.81 6.34 -1.13
CA PRO A 84 1.87 7.62 -1.84
C PRO A 84 1.55 7.46 -3.32
N GLY A 85 1.25 8.58 -3.98
CA GLY A 85 1.12 8.62 -5.45
C GLY A 85 -0.28 8.32 -6.00
N VAL A 86 -1.29 8.25 -5.13
CA VAL A 86 -2.71 8.20 -5.53
C VAL A 86 -3.14 9.58 -6.04
N GLU A 87 -3.45 9.68 -7.34
CA GLU A 87 -3.87 10.94 -7.98
C GLU A 87 -5.38 11.15 -7.87
N ASN A 88 -6.16 10.06 -7.78
CA ASN A 88 -7.59 10.16 -7.57
C ASN A 88 -7.91 10.81 -6.21
N PRO A 89 -8.55 11.99 -6.18
CA PRO A 89 -8.75 12.74 -4.94
C PRO A 89 -9.73 12.06 -3.98
N VAL A 90 -10.67 11.26 -4.50
CA VAL A 90 -11.64 10.53 -3.67
C VAL A 90 -10.95 9.36 -2.97
N LEU A 91 -10.12 8.59 -3.70
CA LEU A 91 -9.34 7.50 -3.11
C LEU A 91 -8.33 8.03 -2.09
N ALA A 92 -7.62 9.12 -2.41
CA ALA A 92 -6.68 9.75 -1.50
C ALA A 92 -7.36 10.26 -0.22
N ALA A 93 -8.56 10.84 -0.33
CA ALA A 93 -9.33 11.28 0.83
C ALA A 93 -9.79 10.09 1.70
N ALA A 94 -10.25 9.00 1.07
CA ALA A 94 -10.68 7.80 1.78
C ALA A 94 -9.51 7.09 2.49
N GLN A 95 -8.34 7.04 1.86
CA GLN A 95 -7.09 6.58 2.47
C GLN A 95 -6.72 7.43 3.70
N ALA A 96 -6.76 8.76 3.57
CA ALA A 96 -6.47 9.66 4.68
C ALA A 96 -7.47 9.48 5.84
N GLU A 97 -8.75 9.32 5.54
CA GLU A 97 -9.77 9.05 6.57
C GLU A 97 -9.53 7.72 7.27
N LEU A 98 -9.14 6.67 6.54
CA LEU A 98 -8.83 5.39 7.16
C LEU A 98 -7.62 5.48 8.10
N VAL A 99 -6.55 6.19 7.71
CA VAL A 99 -5.42 6.45 8.62
C VAL A 99 -5.89 7.22 9.86
N ALA A 100 -6.70 8.27 9.68
CA ALA A 100 -7.22 9.07 10.78
C ALA A 100 -8.16 8.26 11.71
N ALA A 101 -8.93 7.31 11.18
CA ALA A 101 -9.77 6.41 11.95
C ALA A 101 -8.94 5.40 12.76
N ILE A 102 -7.82 4.92 12.23
CA ILE A 102 -6.88 4.07 12.98
C ILE A 102 -6.21 4.87 14.11
N ASP A 103 -5.77 6.10 13.83
CA ASP A 103 -5.21 6.99 14.86
C ASP A 103 -6.21 7.31 15.97
N ASP A 104 -7.50 7.43 15.62
CA ASP A 104 -8.58 7.63 16.57
C ASP A 104 -8.78 6.41 17.48
N LEU A 105 -8.77 5.18 16.95
CA LEU A 105 -8.79 3.95 17.76
C LEU A 105 -7.62 3.90 18.75
N ASP A 106 -6.41 4.29 18.31
CA ASP A 106 -5.23 4.36 19.18
C ASP A 106 -5.40 5.41 20.29
N ALA A 107 -6.03 6.55 19.98
CA ALA A 107 -6.35 7.60 20.94
C ALA A 107 -7.42 7.15 21.94
N GLN A 108 -8.50 6.50 21.47
CA GLN A 108 -9.54 5.91 22.30
C GLN A 108 -8.94 4.89 23.28
N GLY A 109 -8.07 3.99 22.79
CA GLY A 109 -7.41 3.00 23.63
C GLY A 109 -6.61 3.64 24.76
N LYS A 110 -5.80 4.66 24.46
CA LYS A 110 -5.04 5.42 25.48
C LYS A 110 -5.96 6.14 26.47
N ALA A 111 -7.03 6.75 25.99
CA ALA A 111 -7.96 7.49 26.84
C ALA A 111 -8.72 6.57 27.81
N LEU A 112 -9.17 5.41 27.33
CA LEU A 112 -9.95 4.45 28.11
C LEU A 112 -9.10 3.67 29.12
N LEU A 113 -7.83 3.39 28.79
CA LEU A 113 -6.88 2.77 29.73
C LEU A 113 -6.50 3.71 30.88
N GLY A 114 -6.47 5.01 30.63
CA GLY A 114 -5.95 5.99 31.58
C GLY A 114 -4.43 5.89 31.78
N PRO A 115 -3.87 6.68 32.71
CA PRO A 115 -2.42 6.81 32.86
C PRO A 115 -1.71 5.56 33.41
N ASP A 116 -2.44 4.71 34.13
CA ASP A 116 -1.90 3.51 34.79
C ASP A 116 -2.24 2.21 34.04
N GLY A 117 -3.03 2.27 32.96
CA GLY A 117 -3.50 1.11 32.23
C GLY A 117 -2.43 0.46 31.36
N ASN A 118 -2.46 -0.87 31.27
CA ASN A 118 -1.54 -1.66 30.48
C ASN A 118 -2.19 -2.13 29.16
N PRO A 119 -1.80 -1.58 27.99
CA PRO A 119 -2.44 -1.91 26.71
C PRO A 119 -2.25 -3.36 26.24
N ALA A 120 -1.36 -4.12 26.89
CA ALA A 120 -1.12 -5.54 26.62
C ALA A 120 -1.88 -6.50 27.57
N GLN A 121 -2.56 -5.97 28.59
CA GLN A 121 -3.25 -6.79 29.60
C GLN A 121 -4.70 -6.34 29.83
N ASP A 122 -4.95 -5.03 29.82
CA ASP A 122 -6.25 -4.46 30.09
C ASP A 122 -7.06 -4.31 28.80
N THR A 123 -8.30 -4.78 28.84
CA THR A 123 -9.22 -4.67 27.71
C THR A 123 -10.05 -3.40 27.79
N VAL A 124 -10.35 -2.82 26.63
CA VAL A 124 -11.21 -1.65 26.50
C VAL A 124 -12.21 -1.85 25.36
N GLN A 125 -13.34 -1.16 25.44
CA GLN A 125 -14.33 -1.12 24.38
C GLN A 125 -13.99 0.03 23.42
N LEU A 126 -13.58 -0.30 22.20
CA LEU A 126 -13.28 0.69 21.17
C LEU A 126 -14.50 0.90 20.25
N ASP A 127 -14.61 2.09 19.67
CA ASP A 127 -15.57 2.44 18.64
C ASP A 127 -14.88 2.43 17.27
N ALA A 128 -15.28 1.49 16.42
CA ALA A 128 -14.70 1.26 15.11
C ALA A 128 -15.56 1.78 13.95
N ALA A 129 -16.63 2.54 14.21
CA ALA A 129 -17.57 2.99 13.18
C ALA A 129 -16.86 3.77 12.05
N ARG A 130 -15.85 4.58 12.39
CA ARG A 130 -15.05 5.32 11.41
C ARG A 130 -14.20 4.43 10.51
N ILE A 131 -13.69 3.31 11.02
CA ILE A 131 -12.97 2.31 10.20
C ILE A 131 -13.92 1.69 9.19
N LEU A 132 -15.12 1.28 9.61
CA LEU A 132 -16.11 0.67 8.72
C LEU A 132 -16.48 1.61 7.57
N ALA A 133 -16.78 2.88 7.90
CA ALA A 133 -17.12 3.88 6.90
C ALA A 133 -15.98 4.14 5.91
N ALA A 134 -14.73 4.24 6.39
CA ALA A 134 -13.58 4.47 5.52
C ALA A 134 -13.29 3.27 4.61
N VAL A 135 -13.40 2.04 5.13
CA VAL A 135 -13.23 0.81 4.34
C VAL A 135 -14.32 0.70 3.27
N GLU A 136 -15.58 0.98 3.61
CA GLU A 136 -16.69 0.98 2.65
C GLU A 136 -16.46 1.99 1.52
N GLU A 137 -15.95 3.18 1.84
CA GLU A 137 -15.65 4.20 0.83
C GLU A 137 -14.52 3.77 -0.11
N ILE A 138 -13.44 3.17 0.42
CA ILE A 138 -12.35 2.64 -0.42
C ILE A 138 -12.87 1.53 -1.32
N GLU A 139 -13.66 0.59 -0.80
CA GLU A 139 -14.26 -0.47 -1.59
C GLU A 139 -15.20 0.06 -2.68
N ARG A 140 -15.99 1.10 -2.38
CA ARG A 140 -16.85 1.76 -3.37
C ARG A 140 -16.05 2.39 -4.51
N VAL A 141 -14.93 3.03 -4.19
CA VAL A 141 -14.05 3.67 -5.19
C VAL A 141 -13.27 2.63 -6.01
N CYS A 142 -12.80 1.56 -5.37
CA CYS A 142 -12.03 0.51 -6.01
C CYS A 142 -12.88 -0.51 -6.77
N GLY A 143 -14.11 -0.80 -6.32
CA GLY A 143 -15.03 -1.71 -7.00
C GLY A 143 -15.43 -1.26 -8.42
N GLY A 144 -15.28 0.03 -8.73
CA GLY A 144 -15.43 0.54 -10.10
C GLY A 144 -14.20 0.33 -11.00
N ARG A 145 -13.10 -0.23 -10.49
CA ARG A 145 -11.80 -0.35 -11.19
C ARG A 145 -11.32 -1.79 -11.40
N VAL A 146 -11.83 -2.76 -10.65
CA VAL A 146 -11.43 -4.18 -10.70
C VAL A 146 -12.42 -5.05 -11.51
N ALA A 147 -13.28 -4.42 -12.33
CA ALA A 147 -14.30 -5.08 -13.14
C ALA A 147 -13.87 -5.30 -14.59
#